data_AF-A0A951YDU9-F1
#
_entry.id   AF-A0A951YDU9-F1
#
_cell.length_a   1.000
_cell.length_b   1.000
_cell.length_c   1.000
_cell.angle_alpha   90.00
_cell.angle_beta   90.00
_cell.angle_gamma   90.00
#
_symmetry.space_group_name_H-M   'P 1'
#
loop_
_entity.id
_entity.type
_entity.pdbx_description
1 polymer ?
#
loop_
_entity_poly.entity_id
_entity_poly.type
_entity_poly.pdbx_seq_one_letter_code
_entity_poly.pdbx_strand_id
1 'polypeptide(L)'
;MGLDSMKIFDSVERYFKVSLSEDEVDSINTVGDIAEQVSKHIVFKPEGISKPEMMFGILKDYVPPEFGYPKEEFTLATVIKDFIPVKKAQLYWDKMAADFNIALPHLKPADVNTRINPANMLQGESLTDNTVFDLVCWILALNYEKLIIPTKLVSKTEVELVVIGIINEITGINVEDIALEYDILEDLGIR
;
A
#
# COMPACT_ATOMS: atom_id res chain seq x y z
N MET A 1 -6.83 24.58 5.87
CA MET A 1 -6.67 23.40 5.01
C MET A 1 -7.13 23.76 3.61
N GLY A 2 -6.43 23.36 2.57
CA GLY A 2 -6.89 23.53 1.19
C GLY A 2 -7.77 22.35 0.74
N LEU A 3 -8.12 22.36 -0.54
CA LEU A 3 -9.22 21.57 -1.08
C LEU A 3 -8.92 20.07 -1.07
N ASP A 4 -7.68 19.67 -1.32
CA ASP A 4 -7.34 18.26 -1.45
C ASP A 4 -7.24 17.59 -0.07
N SER A 5 -6.72 18.31 0.93
CA SER A 5 -6.77 17.88 2.33
C SER A 5 -8.21 17.62 2.79
N MET A 6 -9.13 18.56 2.50
CA MET A 6 -10.54 18.40 2.85
C MET A 6 -11.18 17.18 2.18
N LYS A 7 -10.89 16.92 0.90
CA LYS A 7 -11.39 15.73 0.21
C LYS A 7 -10.87 14.44 0.83
N ILE A 8 -9.62 14.41 1.29
CA ILE A 8 -9.04 13.24 1.96
C ILE A 8 -9.82 12.96 3.23
N PHE A 9 -10.00 13.97 4.10
CA PHE A 9 -10.77 13.80 5.34
C PHE A 9 -12.21 13.37 5.06
N ASP A 10 -12.92 14.04 4.15
CA ASP A 10 -14.28 13.67 3.75
C ASP A 10 -14.37 12.21 3.27
N SER A 11 -13.38 11.75 2.50
CA SER A 11 -13.34 10.40 1.94
C SER A 11 -13.06 9.36 3.03
N VAL A 12 -12.12 9.65 3.93
CA VAL A 12 -11.77 8.81 5.08
C VAL A 12 -12.96 8.67 6.03
N GLU A 13 -13.58 9.77 6.45
CA GLU A 13 -14.77 9.78 7.30
C GLU A 13 -15.91 8.98 6.68
N ARG A 14 -16.16 9.20 5.39
CA ARG A 14 -17.19 8.48 4.64
C ARG A 14 -16.91 6.99 4.55
N TYR A 15 -15.66 6.60 4.37
CA TYR A 15 -15.28 5.19 4.25
C TYR A 15 -15.48 4.47 5.58
N PHE A 16 -14.95 5.02 6.67
CA PHE A 16 -15.02 4.41 8.00
C PHE A 16 -16.34 4.66 8.74
N LYS A 17 -17.20 5.54 8.22
CA LYS A 17 -18.44 5.98 8.88
C LYS A 17 -18.18 6.61 10.25
N VAL A 18 -17.14 7.43 10.32
CA VAL A 18 -16.75 8.20 11.50
C VAL A 18 -16.94 9.70 11.23
N SER A 19 -16.85 10.51 12.29
CA SER A 19 -16.78 11.96 12.17
C SER A 19 -15.70 12.47 13.11
N LEU A 20 -14.72 13.15 12.56
CA LEU A 20 -13.64 13.81 13.28
C LEU A 20 -14.09 15.23 13.63
N SER A 21 -13.81 15.64 14.85
CA SER A 21 -14.01 17.02 15.31
C SER A 21 -12.97 17.96 14.69
N GLU A 22 -13.24 19.26 14.71
CA GLU A 22 -12.29 20.29 14.26
C GLU A 22 -10.96 20.17 15.01
N ASP A 23 -10.98 19.97 16.32
CA ASP A 23 -9.76 19.79 17.13
C ASP A 23 -8.94 18.56 16.73
N GLU A 24 -9.60 17.46 16.37
CA GLU A 24 -8.92 16.25 15.88
C GLU A 24 -8.29 16.49 14.53
N VAL A 25 -9.01 17.13 13.61
CA VAL A 25 -8.53 17.48 12.27
C VAL A 25 -7.36 18.44 12.35
N ASP A 26 -7.42 19.46 13.20
CA ASP A 26 -6.35 20.44 13.41
C ASP A 26 -5.09 19.82 14.04
N SER A 27 -5.20 18.65 14.68
CA SER A 27 -4.06 17.94 15.26
C SER A 27 -3.29 17.05 14.26
N ILE A 28 -3.81 16.89 13.04
CA ILE A 28 -3.24 16.01 12.02
C ILE A 28 -2.18 16.76 11.23
N ASN A 29 -0.95 16.23 11.21
CA ASN A 29 0.14 16.75 10.39
C ASN A 29 0.64 15.70 9.39
N THR A 30 0.67 14.44 9.81
CA THR A 30 1.19 13.32 9.02
C THR A 30 0.10 12.38 8.52
N VAL A 31 0.43 11.55 7.52
CA VAL A 31 -0.44 10.47 7.05
C VAL A 31 -0.82 9.52 8.21
N GLY A 32 0.14 9.20 9.07
CA GLY A 32 -0.04 8.36 10.24
C GLY A 32 -0.97 8.98 11.27
N ASP A 33 -0.98 10.32 11.41
CA ASP A 33 -1.91 11.02 12.29
C ASP A 33 -3.36 10.84 11.83
N ILE A 34 -3.62 10.86 10.52
CA ILE A 34 -4.97 10.57 9.99
C ILE A 34 -5.43 9.20 10.48
N ALA A 35 -4.60 8.17 10.26
CA ALA A 35 -4.92 6.81 10.66
C ALA A 35 -5.08 6.68 12.17
N GLU A 36 -4.26 7.38 12.96
CA GLU A 36 -4.35 7.41 14.42
C GLU A 36 -5.66 8.04 14.90
N GLN A 37 -6.03 9.22 14.40
CA GLN A 37 -7.27 9.89 14.81
C GLN A 37 -8.49 9.03 14.44
N VAL A 38 -8.55 8.51 13.22
CA VAL A 38 -9.64 7.64 12.77
C VAL A 38 -9.73 6.37 13.61
N SER A 39 -8.59 5.77 13.97
CA SER A 39 -8.55 4.54 14.77
C SER A 39 -9.17 4.70 16.16
N LYS A 40 -9.15 5.91 16.73
CA LYS A 40 -9.81 6.19 18.03
C LYS A 40 -11.33 6.01 17.98
N HIS A 41 -11.92 6.09 16.79
CA HIS A 41 -13.36 5.94 16.55
C HIS A 41 -13.77 4.53 16.11
N ILE A 42 -12.80 3.62 15.96
CA ILE A 42 -13.03 2.27 15.43
C ILE A 42 -12.95 1.22 16.54
N VAL A 43 -13.89 0.28 16.51
CA VAL A 43 -13.84 -0.93 17.36
C VAL A 43 -13.22 -2.07 16.57
N PHE A 44 -11.97 -2.40 16.89
CA PHE A 44 -11.24 -3.51 16.28
C PHE A 44 -11.74 -4.87 16.76
N LYS A 45 -11.66 -5.87 15.87
CA LYS A 45 -12.00 -7.27 16.11
C LYS A 45 -10.74 -8.14 16.01
N PRO A 46 -9.89 -8.15 17.06
CA PRO A 46 -8.54 -8.72 16.99
C PRO A 46 -8.50 -10.25 16.83
N GLU A 47 -9.62 -10.95 17.01
CA GLU A 47 -9.68 -12.41 16.86
C GLU A 47 -9.69 -12.89 15.39
N GLY A 48 -9.64 -11.97 14.42
CA GLY A 48 -9.54 -12.27 12.99
C GLY A 48 -8.11 -12.39 12.47
N ILE A 49 -7.96 -12.92 11.26
CA ILE A 49 -6.72 -12.84 10.48
C ILE A 49 -6.66 -11.46 9.83
N SER A 50 -5.53 -10.77 9.95
CA SER A 50 -5.35 -9.45 9.36
C SER A 50 -5.31 -9.53 7.83
N LYS A 51 -5.69 -8.44 7.14
CA LYS A 51 -5.64 -8.40 5.67
C LYS A 51 -4.24 -8.57 5.08
N PRO A 52 -3.18 -7.99 5.69
CA PRO A 52 -1.81 -8.29 5.28
C PRO A 52 -1.48 -9.78 5.32
N GLU A 53 -1.84 -10.49 6.39
CA GLU A 53 -1.60 -11.93 6.51
C GLU A 53 -2.38 -12.74 5.46
N MET A 54 -3.65 -12.39 5.23
CA MET A 54 -4.47 -13.03 4.18
C MET A 54 -3.84 -12.83 2.79
N MET A 55 -3.44 -11.60 2.46
CA MET A 55 -2.84 -11.28 1.17
C MET A 55 -1.49 -11.97 0.98
N PHE A 56 -0.66 -12.02 2.03
CA PHE A 56 0.59 -12.77 2.01
C PHE A 56 0.37 -14.25 1.71
N GLY A 57 -0.66 -14.87 2.32
CA GLY A 57 -1.03 -16.27 2.03
C GLY A 57 -1.37 -16.48 0.56
N ILE A 58 -2.18 -15.57 -0.03
CA ILE A 58 -2.55 -15.61 -1.45
C ILE A 58 -1.31 -15.49 -2.34
N LEU A 59 -0.43 -14.53 -2.07
CA LEU A 59 0.81 -14.34 -2.83
C LEU A 59 1.70 -15.57 -2.73
N LYS A 60 1.90 -16.11 -1.52
CA LYS A 60 2.71 -17.31 -1.26
C LYS A 60 2.22 -18.52 -2.03
N ASP A 61 0.90 -18.67 -2.18
CA ASP A 61 0.32 -19.76 -2.96
C ASP A 61 0.39 -19.53 -4.47
N TYR A 62 0.40 -18.27 -4.90
CA TYR A 62 0.52 -17.88 -6.30
C TYR A 62 1.95 -18.01 -6.86
N VAL A 63 2.98 -17.85 -6.03
CA VAL A 63 4.39 -17.90 -6.48
C VAL A 63 4.65 -19.21 -7.26
N PRO A 64 5.00 -19.12 -8.56
CA PRO A 64 5.22 -20.29 -9.40
C PRO A 64 6.41 -21.14 -8.92
N PRO A 65 6.30 -22.49 -8.88
CA PRO A 65 7.42 -23.37 -8.54
C PRO A 65 8.65 -23.19 -9.44
N GLU A 66 8.43 -22.75 -10.69
CA GLU A 66 9.45 -22.45 -11.69
C GLU A 66 10.37 -21.27 -11.33
N PHE A 67 10.06 -20.50 -10.28
CA PHE A 67 10.96 -19.48 -9.74
C PHE A 67 12.13 -20.08 -8.98
N GLY A 68 12.08 -21.39 -8.67
CA GLY A 68 13.15 -22.08 -7.96
C GLY A 68 13.31 -21.64 -6.51
N TYR A 69 12.34 -20.88 -5.99
CA TYR A 69 12.32 -20.40 -4.62
C TYR A 69 11.53 -21.39 -3.74
N PRO A 70 12.14 -21.99 -2.70
CA PRO A 70 11.41 -22.89 -1.80
C PRO A 70 10.27 -22.12 -1.10
N LYS A 71 9.06 -22.70 -1.06
CA LYS A 71 7.91 -22.05 -0.41
C LYS A 71 8.17 -21.77 1.08
N GLU A 72 9.01 -22.59 1.71
CA GLU A 72 9.41 -22.50 3.11
C GLU A 72 10.28 -21.28 3.38
N GLU A 73 11.03 -20.81 2.39
CA GLU A 73 11.90 -19.62 2.49
C GLU A 73 11.15 -18.34 2.14
N PHE A 74 9.96 -18.43 1.54
CA PHE A 74 9.14 -17.27 1.18
C PHE A 74 8.47 -16.68 2.43
N THR A 75 8.96 -15.51 2.82
CA THR A 75 8.55 -14.75 4.01
C THR A 75 8.18 -13.32 3.64
N LEU A 76 7.55 -12.60 4.58
CA LEU A 76 7.28 -11.17 4.44
C LEU A 76 8.55 -10.33 4.27
N ALA A 77 9.70 -10.80 4.77
CA ALA A 77 10.99 -10.12 4.66
C ALA A 77 11.75 -10.46 3.36
N THR A 78 11.24 -11.38 2.54
CA THR A 78 11.86 -11.72 1.25
C THR A 78 11.82 -10.48 0.34
N VAL A 79 12.95 -10.18 -0.32
CA VAL A 79 13.04 -9.05 -1.26
C VAL A 79 12.40 -9.44 -2.60
N ILE A 80 11.66 -8.51 -3.23
CA ILE A 80 10.84 -8.80 -4.40
C ILE A 80 11.65 -9.34 -5.58
N LYS A 81 12.78 -8.71 -5.91
CA LYS A 81 13.66 -9.14 -7.01
C LYS A 81 14.27 -10.54 -6.80
N ASP A 82 14.31 -11.03 -5.56
CA ASP A 82 14.90 -12.34 -5.26
C ASP A 82 13.96 -13.48 -5.68
N PHE A 83 12.65 -13.22 -5.75
CA PHE A 83 11.67 -14.22 -6.18
C PHE A 83 11.01 -13.92 -7.52
N ILE A 84 10.93 -12.66 -7.97
CA ILE A 84 10.40 -12.30 -9.29
C ILE A 84 11.58 -11.98 -10.22
N PRO A 85 11.88 -12.84 -11.20
CA PRO A 85 12.97 -12.57 -12.13
C PRO A 85 12.70 -11.29 -12.94
N VAL A 86 13.59 -10.29 -12.85
CA VAL A 86 13.48 -8.97 -13.52
C VAL A 86 13.02 -9.08 -14.99
N LYS A 87 13.59 -10.02 -15.76
CA LYS A 87 13.26 -10.23 -17.18
C LYS A 87 11.81 -10.63 -17.45
N LYS A 88 11.11 -11.16 -16.45
CA LYS A 88 9.72 -11.60 -16.54
C LYS A 88 8.81 -10.82 -15.58
N ALA A 89 9.33 -9.80 -14.87
CA ALA A 89 8.59 -9.07 -13.85
C ALA A 89 7.27 -8.54 -14.40
N GLN A 90 7.29 -7.82 -15.54
CA GLN A 90 6.08 -7.30 -16.18
C GLN A 90 5.06 -8.40 -16.51
N LEU A 91 5.51 -9.52 -17.10
CA LEU A 91 4.63 -10.64 -17.46
C LEU A 91 3.91 -11.20 -16.23
N TYR A 92 4.61 -11.38 -15.12
CA TYR A 92 4.01 -11.90 -13.89
C TYR A 92 3.13 -10.86 -13.19
N TRP A 93 3.49 -9.59 -13.26
CA TRP A 93 2.67 -8.47 -12.78
C TRP A 93 1.32 -8.45 -13.50
N ASP A 94 1.34 -8.41 -14.83
CA ASP A 94 0.13 -8.36 -15.66
C ASP A 94 -0.74 -9.60 -15.41
N LYS A 95 -0.11 -10.77 -15.32
CA LYS A 95 -0.82 -12.02 -15.03
C LYS A 95 -1.46 -12.01 -13.65
N MET A 96 -0.74 -11.57 -12.61
CA MET A 96 -1.26 -11.50 -11.25
C MET A 96 -2.43 -10.51 -11.15
N ALA A 97 -2.28 -9.32 -11.75
CA ALA A 97 -3.35 -8.32 -11.82
C ALA A 97 -4.60 -8.89 -12.49
N ALA A 98 -4.44 -9.63 -13.60
CA ALA A 98 -5.53 -10.27 -14.31
C ALA A 98 -6.18 -11.43 -13.53
N ASP A 99 -5.38 -12.34 -12.97
CA ASP A 99 -5.85 -13.55 -12.28
C ASP A 99 -6.66 -13.20 -11.02
N PHE A 100 -6.27 -12.15 -10.30
CA PHE A 100 -6.95 -11.70 -9.08
C PHE A 100 -7.90 -10.52 -9.30
N ASN A 101 -7.93 -9.91 -10.49
CA ASN A 101 -8.68 -8.68 -10.80
C ASN A 101 -8.38 -7.55 -9.80
N ILE A 102 -7.08 -7.36 -9.51
CA ILE A 102 -6.54 -6.37 -8.58
C ILE A 102 -5.64 -5.37 -9.31
N ALA A 103 -5.55 -4.16 -8.77
CA ALA A 103 -4.49 -3.22 -9.11
C ALA A 103 -3.18 -3.65 -8.44
N LEU A 104 -2.05 -3.43 -9.12
CA LEU A 104 -0.70 -3.62 -8.59
C LEU A 104 0.07 -2.31 -8.74
N PRO A 105 1.06 -2.04 -7.87
CA PRO A 105 1.86 -0.83 -7.98
C PRO A 105 2.67 -0.83 -9.28
N HIS A 106 2.99 0.35 -9.80
CA HIS A 106 3.55 0.48 -11.14
C HIS A 106 5.02 0.07 -11.16
N LEU A 107 5.37 -0.85 -12.06
CA LEU A 107 6.77 -1.18 -12.30
C LEU A 107 7.47 -0.01 -13.02
N LYS A 108 8.56 0.49 -12.44
CA LYS A 108 9.45 1.47 -13.04
C LYS A 108 10.37 0.78 -14.06
N PRO A 109 11.00 1.51 -15.00
CA PRO A 109 11.94 0.92 -15.95
C PRO A 109 13.10 0.15 -15.30
N ALA A 110 13.52 0.57 -14.10
CA ALA A 110 14.56 -0.11 -13.31
C ALA A 110 14.12 -1.51 -12.83
N ASP A 111 12.82 -1.74 -12.61
CA ASP A 111 12.26 -3.00 -12.11
C ASP A 111 12.20 -4.10 -13.17
N VAL A 112 12.25 -3.73 -14.44
CA VAL A 112 12.08 -4.64 -15.59
C VAL A 112 13.34 -4.76 -16.45
N ASN A 113 14.35 -3.91 -16.24
CA ASN A 113 15.56 -3.89 -17.06
C ASN A 113 16.85 -3.75 -16.23
N THR A 114 17.66 -4.80 -16.22
CA THR A 114 18.98 -4.80 -15.54
C THR A 114 20.07 -4.03 -16.29
N ARG A 115 19.85 -3.60 -17.53
CA ARG A 115 20.76 -2.71 -18.28
C ARG A 115 20.47 -1.26 -17.92
N ILE A 116 20.69 -0.89 -16.67
CA ILE A 116 20.50 0.47 -16.21
C ILE A 116 21.67 1.31 -16.71
N ASN A 117 21.38 2.20 -17.66
CA ASN A 117 22.27 3.29 -18.05
C ASN A 117 22.42 4.21 -16.83
N PRO A 118 23.61 4.70 -16.44
CA PRO A 118 23.79 5.59 -15.27
C PRO A 118 22.88 6.83 -15.26
N ALA A 119 22.32 7.24 -16.40
CA ALA A 119 21.29 8.29 -16.48
C ALA A 119 19.95 7.93 -15.81
N ASN A 120 19.63 6.64 -15.66
CA ASN A 120 18.40 6.14 -15.02
C ASN A 120 18.53 5.99 -13.49
N MET A 121 19.71 6.22 -12.90
CA MET A 121 19.90 6.23 -11.44
C MET A 121 19.12 7.36 -10.74
N LEU A 122 18.63 8.35 -11.48
CA LEU A 122 17.84 9.46 -10.95
C LEU A 122 16.34 9.12 -10.77
N GLN A 123 15.89 7.90 -11.08
CA GLN A 123 14.45 7.55 -11.10
C GLN A 123 13.88 7.02 -9.76
N GLY A 124 14.54 7.31 -8.65
CA GLY A 124 14.11 6.85 -7.32
C GLY A 124 14.40 5.37 -7.08
N GLU A 125 14.05 4.89 -5.88
CA GLU A 125 14.28 3.49 -5.50
C GLU A 125 13.40 2.55 -6.34
N SER A 126 13.98 1.40 -6.70
CA SER A 126 13.29 0.35 -7.46
C SER A 126 12.25 -0.30 -6.56
N LEU A 127 11.04 -0.47 -7.08
CA LEU A 127 9.97 -1.17 -6.38
C LEU A 127 10.44 -2.57 -5.96
N THR A 128 11.16 -3.25 -6.86
CA THR A 128 11.62 -4.63 -6.62
C THR A 128 12.75 -4.78 -5.59
N ASP A 129 13.34 -3.67 -5.13
CA ASP A 129 14.31 -3.66 -4.02
C ASP A 129 13.64 -3.73 -2.64
N ASN A 130 12.31 -3.58 -2.57
CA ASN A 130 11.53 -3.66 -1.35
C ASN A 130 11.12 -5.10 -1.00
N THR A 131 10.48 -5.27 0.15
CA THR A 131 10.09 -6.57 0.68
C THR A 131 8.71 -7.02 0.19
N VAL A 132 8.42 -8.32 0.33
CA VAL A 132 7.07 -8.86 0.11
C VAL A 132 6.04 -8.18 1.01
N PHE A 133 6.40 -7.78 2.22
CA PHE A 133 5.52 -7.01 3.11
C PHE A 133 5.10 -5.69 2.47
N ASP A 134 6.04 -4.95 1.90
CA ASP A 134 5.75 -3.68 1.23
C ASP A 134 4.81 -3.91 0.04
N LEU A 135 5.08 -4.93 -0.78
CA LEU A 135 4.20 -5.33 -1.87
C LEU A 135 2.78 -5.67 -1.40
N VAL A 136 2.64 -6.43 -0.32
CA VAL A 136 1.35 -6.77 0.29
C VAL A 136 0.60 -5.50 0.69
N CYS A 137 1.28 -4.57 1.36
CA CYS A 137 0.72 -3.30 1.80
C CYS A 137 0.26 -2.46 0.60
N TRP A 138 1.09 -2.32 -0.43
CA TRP A 138 0.74 -1.56 -1.64
C TRP A 138 -0.45 -2.15 -2.39
N ILE A 139 -0.52 -3.49 -2.53
CA ILE A 139 -1.67 -4.16 -3.14
C ILE A 139 -2.94 -3.87 -2.33
N LEU A 140 -2.87 -3.96 -1.01
CA LEU A 140 -4.02 -3.70 -0.15
C LEU A 140 -4.46 -2.24 -0.22
N ALA A 141 -3.53 -1.29 -0.23
CA ALA A 141 -3.82 0.13 -0.35
C ALA A 141 -4.47 0.45 -1.71
N LEU A 142 -3.92 -0.05 -2.82
CA LEU A 142 -4.49 0.16 -4.17
C LEU A 142 -5.87 -0.48 -4.38
N ASN A 143 -6.25 -1.44 -3.54
CA ASN A 143 -7.49 -2.18 -3.65
C ASN A 143 -8.33 -2.10 -2.37
N TYR A 144 -8.14 -1.04 -1.58
CA TYR A 144 -8.71 -0.93 -0.23
C TYR A 144 -10.22 -1.11 -0.23
N GLU A 145 -10.94 -0.49 -1.17
CA GLU A 145 -12.40 -0.59 -1.30
C GLU A 145 -12.92 -2.02 -1.47
N LYS A 146 -12.14 -2.87 -2.15
CA LYS A 146 -12.52 -4.26 -2.45
C LYS A 146 -12.08 -5.22 -1.34
N LEU A 147 -10.90 -4.98 -0.76
CA LEU A 147 -10.21 -5.97 0.06
C LEU A 147 -10.38 -5.71 1.56
N ILE A 148 -10.51 -4.46 1.98
CA ILE A 148 -10.60 -4.05 3.38
C ILE A 148 -12.06 -3.70 3.68
N ILE A 149 -12.62 -4.25 4.76
CA ILE A 149 -14.03 -4.01 5.13
C ILE A 149 -14.02 -3.19 6.42
N PRO A 150 -14.48 -1.92 6.41
CA PRO A 150 -14.35 -1.02 7.57
C PRO A 150 -15.09 -1.51 8.82
N THR A 151 -16.06 -2.41 8.69
CA THR A 151 -16.81 -3.00 9.82
C THR A 151 -16.18 -4.26 10.42
N LYS A 152 -15.07 -4.73 9.85
CA LYS A 152 -14.38 -5.98 10.22
C LYS A 152 -12.87 -5.80 10.36
N LEU A 153 -12.42 -4.59 10.71
CA LEU A 153 -11.01 -4.31 10.93
C LEU A 153 -10.50 -5.07 12.16
N VAL A 154 -9.34 -5.69 12.01
CA VAL A 154 -8.60 -6.46 13.00
C VAL A 154 -7.52 -5.60 13.65
N SER A 155 -6.92 -4.66 12.90
CA SER A 155 -5.84 -3.80 13.42
C SER A 155 -5.81 -2.40 12.80
N LYS A 156 -5.06 -1.49 13.47
CA LYS A 156 -4.76 -0.14 12.96
C LYS A 156 -4.08 -0.17 11.59
N THR A 157 -3.27 -1.19 11.30
CA THR A 157 -2.59 -1.33 10.01
C THR A 157 -3.57 -1.32 8.83
N GLU A 158 -4.76 -1.90 8.97
CA GLU A 158 -5.76 -1.83 7.90
C GLU A 158 -6.33 -0.43 7.71
N VAL A 159 -6.39 0.38 8.78
CA VAL A 159 -6.77 1.80 8.69
C VAL A 159 -5.69 2.58 7.95
N GLU A 160 -4.42 2.37 8.31
CA GLU A 160 -3.26 2.98 7.65
C GLU A 160 -3.26 2.70 6.13
N LEU A 161 -3.49 1.45 5.72
CA LEU A 161 -3.53 1.07 4.31
C LEU A 161 -4.68 1.72 3.53
N VAL A 162 -5.86 1.86 4.15
CA VAL A 162 -6.98 2.58 3.54
C VAL A 162 -6.66 4.06 3.38
N VAL A 163 -6.06 4.69 4.39
CA VAL A 163 -5.66 6.10 4.32
C VAL A 163 -4.68 6.32 3.16
N ILE A 164 -3.65 5.47 3.05
CA ILE A 164 -2.70 5.51 1.92
C ILE A 164 -3.44 5.34 0.58
N GLY A 165 -4.38 4.39 0.48
CA GLY A 165 -5.20 4.18 -0.70
C GLY A 165 -6.03 5.40 -1.11
N ILE A 166 -6.66 6.06 -0.14
CA ILE A 166 -7.45 7.28 -0.36
C ILE A 166 -6.56 8.44 -0.82
N ILE A 167 -5.38 8.61 -0.21
CA ILE A 167 -4.42 9.65 -0.64
C ILE A 167 -3.98 9.39 -2.08
N ASN A 168 -3.64 8.14 -2.43
CA ASN A 168 -3.29 7.76 -3.79
C ASN A 168 -4.41 8.09 -4.78
N GLU A 169 -5.66 7.76 -4.45
CA GLU A 169 -6.83 8.02 -5.30
C GLU A 169 -7.06 9.52 -5.56
N ILE A 170 -6.91 10.36 -4.52
CA ILE A 170 -7.20 11.79 -4.60
C ILE A 170 -6.06 12.59 -5.24
N THR A 171 -4.81 12.23 -4.90
CA THR A 171 -3.62 13.03 -5.27
C THR A 171 -2.91 12.47 -6.50
N GLY A 172 -3.08 11.17 -6.79
CA GLY A 172 -2.31 10.46 -7.82
C GLY A 172 -0.86 10.13 -7.41
N ILE A 173 -0.43 10.44 -6.19
CA ILE A 173 0.87 10.01 -5.65
C ILE A 173 0.85 8.49 -5.51
N ASN A 174 1.87 7.77 -5.98
CA ASN A 174 1.86 6.30 -5.91
C ASN A 174 1.96 5.82 -4.46
N VAL A 175 1.38 4.67 -4.16
CA VAL A 175 1.33 4.12 -2.79
C VAL A 175 2.72 3.78 -2.22
N GLU A 176 3.70 3.47 -3.08
CA GLU A 176 5.10 3.27 -2.71
C GLU A 176 5.82 4.56 -2.30
N ASP A 177 5.28 5.71 -2.69
CA ASP A 177 5.84 7.04 -2.40
C ASP A 177 5.11 7.73 -1.24
N ILE A 178 4.25 7.02 -0.49
CA ILE A 178 3.48 7.55 0.65
C ILE A 178 3.90 6.79 1.93
N ALA A 179 4.64 7.45 2.82
CA ALA A 179 4.99 6.92 4.13
C ALA A 179 4.10 7.51 5.24
N LEU A 180 3.97 6.80 6.37
CA LEU A 180 3.10 7.23 7.47
C LEU A 180 3.65 8.47 8.19
N GLU A 181 4.97 8.61 8.25
CA GLU A 181 5.67 9.73 8.84
C GLU A 181 5.66 11.00 7.97
N TYR A 182 5.24 10.90 6.70
CA TYR A 182 5.25 12.03 5.79
C TYR A 182 4.23 13.07 6.20
N ASP A 183 4.68 14.32 6.26
CA ASP A 183 3.85 15.49 6.47
C ASP A 183 2.97 15.72 5.23
N ILE A 184 1.68 15.91 5.47
CA ILE A 184 0.67 16.07 4.41
C ILE A 184 0.99 17.30 3.55
N LEU A 185 1.48 18.38 4.16
CA LEU A 185 1.70 19.65 3.48
C LEU A 185 3.14 19.80 2.98
N GLU A 186 4.14 19.42 3.78
CA GLU A 186 5.55 19.60 3.45
C GLU A 186 6.08 18.51 2.53
N ASP A 187 5.80 17.23 2.84
CA ASP A 187 6.34 16.09 2.10
C ASP A 187 5.46 15.72 0.90
N LEU A 188 4.15 15.66 1.09
CA LEU A 188 3.20 15.30 0.02
C LEU A 188 2.72 16.50 -0.79
N GLY A 189 2.96 17.73 -0.32
CA GLY A 189 2.55 18.95 -1.02
C GLY A 189 1.03 19.15 -1.11
N ILE A 190 0.26 18.43 -0.28
CA ILE A 190 -1.21 18.46 -0.29
C ILE A 190 -1.65 19.73 0.43
N ARG A 191 -2.37 20.59 -0.31
CA ARG A 191 -2.94 21.83 0.22
C ARG A 191 -4.43 21.70 0.27
#